data_AF-A0A8J3ZNV5-F1
#
_entry.id   AF-A0A8J3ZNV5-F1
#
_cell.length_a   1.000
_cell.length_b   1.000
_cell.length_c   1.000
_cell.angle_alpha   90.00
_cell.angle_beta   90.00
_cell.angle_gamma   90.00
#
_symmetry.space_group_name_H-M   'P 1'
#
loop_
_entity.id
_entity.type
_entity.pdbx_description
1 polymer ?
#
loop_
_entity_poly.entity_id
_entity_poly.type
_entity_poly.pdbx_seq_one_letter_code
_entity_poly.pdbx_strand_id
1 'polypeptide(L)' 'MAERKKLLLRLDPAVYDAVARWASDDLRSVNAQIEFALRQALKSAGRAPKRDE' A
#
# COMPACT_ATOMS: atom_id res chain seq x y z
N MET A 1 -11.19 -13.92 5.67
CA MET A 1 -10.37 -12.80 5.14
C MET A 1 -11.06 -11.52 5.56
N ALA A 2 -10.40 -10.65 6.32
CA ALA A 2 -10.98 -9.36 6.71
C ALA A 2 -11.42 -8.60 5.44
N GLU A 3 -12.60 -7.99 5.50
CA GLU A 3 -13.16 -7.24 4.38
C GLU A 3 -12.20 -6.09 4.01
N ARG A 4 -11.83 -6.00 2.73
CA ARG A 4 -10.95 -4.93 2.26
C ARG A 4 -11.77 -3.65 2.05
N LYS A 5 -11.48 -2.62 2.84
CA LYS A 5 -12.10 -1.30 2.66
C LYS A 5 -11.64 -0.67 1.36
N LYS A 6 -12.58 -0.38 0.45
CA LYS A 6 -12.33 0.43 -0.75
C LYS A 6 -12.27 1.89 -0.36
N LEU A 7 -11.26 2.62 -0.85
CA LEU A 7 -11.13 4.06 -0.64
C LEU A 7 -10.70 4.74 -1.94
N LEU A 8 -11.18 5.97 -2.17
CA LEU A 8 -10.70 6.82 -3.25
C LEU A 8 -9.47 7.56 -2.76
N LEU A 9 -8.32 7.30 -3.38
CA LEU A 9 -7.05 7.90 -3.02
C LEU A 9 -6.68 8.95 -4.06
N ARG A 10 -6.46 10.19 -3.61
CA ARG A 10 -5.85 11.23 -4.45
C ARG A 10 -4.35 11.15 -4.28
N LEU A 11 -3.63 10.95 -5.38
CA LEU A 11 -2.17 10.91 -5.43
C LEU A 11 -1.67 11.92 -6.45
N ASP A 12 -0.49 12.45 -6.19
CA ASP A 12 0.30 13.07 -7.23
C ASP A 12 0.53 12.04 -8.37
N PRO A 13 0.29 12.39 -9.64
CA PRO A 13 0.51 11.48 -10.76
C PRO A 13 1.91 10.87 -10.83
N ALA A 14 2.96 11.66 -10.53
CA ALA A 14 4.34 11.17 -10.56
C ALA A 14 4.59 10.13 -9.46
N VAL A 15 3.93 10.28 -8.31
CA VAL A 15 4.00 9.27 -7.23
C VAL A 15 3.29 7.99 -7.64
N TYR A 16 2.13 8.10 -8.31
CA TYR A 16 1.43 6.93 -8.83
C TYR A 16 2.30 6.15 -9.82
N ASP A 17 2.92 6.84 -10.78
CA ASP A 17 3.77 6.22 -11.80
C ASP A 17 4.97 5.49 -11.18
N ALA A 18 5.62 6.11 -10.18
CA ALA A 18 6.71 5.48 -9.46
C ALA A 18 6.26 4.20 -8.72
N VAL A 19 5.10 4.22 -8.07
CA VAL A 19 4.53 3.04 -7.40
C VAL A 19 4.12 1.97 -8.41
N ALA A 20 3.55 2.34 -9.56
CA ALA A 20 3.14 1.41 -10.60
C ALA A 20 4.34 0.69 -11.24
N ARG A 21 5.44 1.41 -11.46
CA ARG A 21 6.70 0.82 -11.91
C ARG A 21 7.25 -0.16 -10.87
N TRP A 22 7.33 0.24 -9.61
CA TRP A 22 7.80 -0.64 -8.54
C TRP A 22 6.92 -1.90 -8.39
N ALA A 23 5.60 -1.75 -8.51
CA ALA A 23 4.68 -2.89 -8.50
C ALA A 23 4.96 -3.85 -9.66
N SER A 24 5.27 -3.32 -10.84
CA SER A 24 5.60 -4.10 -12.04
C SER A 24 6.92 -4.87 -11.88
N ASP A 25 7.95 -4.22 -11.33
CA ASP A 25 9.24 -4.84 -11.03
C ASP A 25 9.11 -6.01 -10.03
N ASP A 26 8.17 -5.88 -9.07
CA ASP A 26 7.88 -6.90 -8.05
C ASP A 26 6.80 -7.93 -8.47
N LEU A 27 6.30 -7.87 -9.71
CA LEU A 27 5.19 -8.70 -10.23
C LEU A 27 3.91 -8.65 -9.36
N ARG A 28 3.57 -7.47 -8.86
CA ARG A 28 2.38 -7.22 -8.02
C ARG A 28 1.42 -6.24 -8.66
N SER A 29 0.15 -6.29 -8.24
CA SER A 29 -0.80 -5.22 -8.54
C SER A 29 -0.41 -3.93 -7.81
N VAL A 30 -0.73 -2.78 -8.41
CA VAL A 30 -0.51 -1.46 -7.80
C VAL A 30 -1.17 -1.36 -6.40
N ASN A 31 -2.40 -1.88 -6.24
CA ASN A 31 -3.08 -1.88 -4.95
C ASN A 31 -2.34 -2.72 -3.89
N ALA A 32 -1.82 -3.89 -4.28
CA ALA A 32 -1.02 -4.72 -3.37
C ALA A 32 0.30 -4.01 -3.00
N GLN A 33 0.90 -3.27 -3.93
CA GLN A 33 2.10 -2.50 -3.67
C GLN A 33 1.86 -1.32 -2.73
N ILE A 34 0.77 -0.58 -2.93
CA ILE A 34 0.35 0.50 -2.02
C ILE A 34 0.13 -0.05 -0.61
N GLU A 35 -0.60 -1.16 -0.47
CA GLU A 35 -0.84 -1.80 0.84
C GLU A 35 0.48 -2.23 1.50
N PHE A 36 1.40 -2.83 0.75
CA PHE A 36 2.72 -3.21 1.25
C PHE A 36 3.51 -2.01 1.76
N ALA A 37 3.59 -0.94 0.96
CA ALA A 37 4.31 0.28 1.31
C ALA A 37 3.69 0.96 2.55
N LEU A 38 2.36 1.05 2.63
CA LEU A 38 1.65 1.60 3.79
C LEU A 38 1.93 0.80 5.06
N ARG A 39 1.91 -0.53 4.99
CA ARG A 39 2.24 -1.39 6.14
C ARG A 39 3.67 -1.18 6.63
N GLN A 40 4.63 -1.08 5.70
CA GLN A 40 6.01 -0.78 6.06
C GLN A 40 6.14 0.60 6.69
N ALA A 41 5.51 1.63 6.13
CA ALA A 41 5.52 2.98 6.68
C ALA A 41 4.91 3.03 8.10
N LEU A 42 3.76 2.36 8.32
CA LEU A 42 3.13 2.25 9.63
C LEU A 42 4.03 1.53 10.64
N LYS A 43 4.69 0.43 10.22
CA LYS A 43 5.64 -0.29 11.07
C LYS A 43 6.83 0.60 11.46
N SER A 44 7.43 1.28 10.51
CA SER A 44 8.55 2.21 10.75
C SER A 44 8.15 3.38 11.65
N ALA A 45 6.90 3.83 11.58
CA ALA A 45 6.35 4.87 12.45
C ALA A 45 5.94 4.35 13.84
N GLY A 46 6.10 3.06 14.15
CA GLY A 46 5.64 2.46 15.41
C GLY A 46 4.11 2.38 15.53
N ARG A 47 3.39 2.47 14.42
CA ARG A 47 1.92 2.48 14.31
C ARG A 47 1.37 1.25 13.60
N ALA A 48 2.11 0.15 13.62
CA ALA A 48 1.63 -1.10 13.04
C ALA A 48 0.28 -1.46 13.69
N PRO A 49 -0.73 -1.87 12.90
CA PRO A 49 -2.00 -2.30 13.46
C PRO A 49 -1.74 -3.48 14.40
N LYS A 50 -2.28 -3.41 15.62
CA LYS A 50 -2.35 -4.59 16.48
C LYS A 50 -3.22 -5.60 15.75
N ARG A 51 -2.73 -6.82 15.55
CA ARG A 51 -3.56 -7.89 14.98
C ARG A 51 -4.64 -8.19 16.02
N ASP A 52 -5.81 -7.62 15.83
CA ASP A 52 -7.04 -8.20 16.36
C ASP A 52 -7.45 -9.24 15.31
N GLU A 53 -7.32 -10.52 15.65
CA GLU A 53 -7.95 -11.62 14.91
C GLU A 53 -9.47 -11.60 15.13
#